data_AF-A0A919Q0C4-F1
#
_entry.id   AF-A0A919Q0C4-F1
#
_cell.length_a   1.000
_cell.length_b   1.000
_cell.length_c   1.000
_cell.angle_alpha   90.00
_cell.angle_beta   90.00
_cell.angle_gamma   90.00
#
_symmetry.space_group_name_H-M   'P 1'
#
loop_
_entity.id
_entity.type
_entity.pdbx_description
1 polymer ?
#
loop_
_entity_poly.entity_id
_entity_poly.type
_entity_poly.pdbx_seq_one_letter_code
_entity_poly.pdbx_strand_id
1 'polypeptide(L)'
;MSTMPPEPFRVLIVDVEGVGRAPAGERLLRHELASRGIGEHLIQVGSAGLDAADGEPMHPRTAKAIEDRGVDASGYVQRTLTPAMVADADMIICGRGEDRDEVVRRIPRARRKAFSLSEIFYLYELVVAIAPLREHPALLSSRVADANLSNDFDLPPLTDDPDASEARVEMLADHIQRAAFWMATIWESMLPENIASRPSPSAGDMFVDIDALGVKVRVVCHGDAPFTFSTLVERTWLWLLAPTAHEEPDVTISVAVFEEESRRLEARSQGWLTYHSLDQAMHFLSSTVTVRAIDARAGELVMLHAAGIATDTGEVVGFIAPSGTGKTTLARTLGRHYGYVTDESLAVTFDGTVLPYPKPLSVITDRVARLKEQMPAHDLGLLPAPENLRLARVVLLDRRDDAPEQPTLEPVSLLLGMAEIAEQTSYLPRLPAQLHTLAHVIEDAGGIWRLSYRECEQLVPLLPALASGQDLGAHPEVVEGGAA
;
A
#
# COMPACT_ATOMS: atom_id res chain seq x y z
N MET A 1 30.22 -1.60 0.17
CA MET A 1 29.58 -2.93 -0.06
C MET A 1 28.82 -2.84 -1.37
N SER A 2 29.05 -3.76 -2.30
CA SER A 2 28.37 -3.79 -3.60
C SER A 2 26.88 -4.06 -3.36
N THR A 3 26.03 -3.06 -3.54
CA THR A 3 24.58 -3.23 -3.50
C THR A 3 24.20 -4.04 -4.73
N MET A 4 23.80 -5.31 -4.55
CA MET A 4 23.15 -6.02 -5.66
C MET A 4 21.91 -5.21 -6.06
N PRO A 5 21.64 -5.01 -7.36
CA PRO A 5 20.38 -4.42 -7.77
C PRO A 5 19.24 -5.27 -7.20
N PRO A 6 18.14 -4.64 -6.74
CA PRO A 6 17.00 -5.37 -6.24
C PRO A 6 16.54 -6.38 -7.31
N GLU A 7 16.20 -7.61 -6.89
CA GLU A 7 15.60 -8.56 -7.82
C GLU A 7 14.34 -7.94 -8.47
N PRO A 8 13.96 -8.32 -9.70
CA PRO A 8 12.75 -7.83 -10.32
C PRO A 8 11.50 -8.39 -9.63
N PHE A 9 10.41 -7.63 -9.64
CA PHE A 9 9.09 -8.13 -9.25
C PHE A 9 8.52 -9.02 -10.35
N ARG A 10 8.18 -10.27 -10.03
CA ARG A 10 7.77 -11.27 -11.03
C ARG A 10 6.26 -11.45 -11.06
N VAL A 11 5.65 -11.15 -12.20
CA VAL A 11 4.23 -11.29 -12.48
C VAL A 11 4.00 -12.45 -13.42
N LEU A 12 3.10 -13.35 -13.07
CA LEU A 12 2.69 -14.48 -13.91
C LEU A 12 1.20 -14.36 -14.26
N ILE A 13 0.89 -14.20 -15.55
CA ILE A 13 -0.47 -14.17 -16.05
C ILE A 13 -0.87 -15.59 -16.44
N VAL A 14 -2.00 -16.06 -15.92
CA VAL A 14 -2.46 -17.44 -16.11
C VAL A 14 -3.87 -17.45 -16.68
N ASP A 15 -4.06 -18.29 -17.69
CA ASP A 15 -5.37 -18.72 -18.17
C ASP A 15 -5.38 -20.26 -18.32
N VAL A 16 -6.47 -20.79 -18.86
CA VAL A 16 -6.62 -22.25 -19.04
C VAL A 16 -5.66 -22.77 -20.10
N GLU A 17 -5.70 -22.19 -21.30
CA GLU A 17 -5.05 -22.77 -22.47
C GLU A 17 -3.63 -22.25 -22.72
N GLY A 18 -3.27 -21.03 -22.34
CA GLY A 18 -1.94 -20.46 -22.56
C GLY A 18 -1.68 -19.96 -23.98
N VAL A 19 -2.68 -19.87 -24.86
CA VAL A 19 -2.53 -19.37 -26.25
C VAL A 19 -3.34 -18.11 -26.55
N GLY A 20 -4.26 -17.75 -25.66
CA GLY A 20 -5.25 -16.69 -25.86
C GLY A 20 -5.05 -15.47 -24.96
N ARG A 21 -5.68 -15.50 -23.77
CA ARG A 21 -5.79 -14.32 -22.90
C ARG A 21 -4.49 -14.03 -22.19
N ALA A 22 -3.86 -15.07 -21.65
CA ALA A 22 -2.62 -14.93 -20.91
C ALA A 22 -1.46 -14.38 -21.78
N PRO A 23 -1.19 -14.90 -23.00
CA PRO A 23 -0.20 -14.29 -23.87
C PRO A 23 -0.53 -12.86 -24.31
N ALA A 24 -1.80 -12.55 -24.60
CA ALA A 24 -2.19 -11.18 -24.90
C ALA A 24 -1.91 -10.23 -23.73
N GLY A 25 -2.30 -10.64 -22.52
CA GLY A 25 -2.02 -9.91 -21.29
C GLY A 25 -0.53 -9.72 -21.04
N GLU A 26 0.30 -10.74 -21.26
CA GLU A 26 1.76 -10.65 -21.12
C GLU A 26 2.32 -9.58 -22.06
N ARG A 27 1.97 -9.64 -23.34
CA ARG A 27 2.53 -8.74 -24.36
C ARG A 27 2.06 -7.31 -24.20
N LEU A 28 0.76 -7.11 -23.96
CA LEU A 28 0.19 -5.78 -23.72
C LEU A 28 0.76 -5.16 -22.44
N LEU A 29 0.86 -5.91 -21.34
CA LEU A 29 1.42 -5.38 -20.10
C LEU A 29 2.92 -5.07 -20.22
N ARG A 30 3.71 -5.93 -20.87
CA ARG A 30 5.12 -5.61 -21.16
C ARG A 30 5.25 -4.35 -22.01
N HIS A 31 4.40 -4.19 -23.03
CA HIS A 31 4.39 -3.00 -23.87
C HIS A 31 4.07 -1.73 -23.06
N GLU A 32 3.05 -1.77 -22.22
CA GLU A 32 2.65 -0.66 -21.35
C GLU A 32 3.76 -0.32 -20.33
N LEU A 33 4.41 -1.33 -19.74
CA LEU A 33 5.53 -1.09 -18.82
C LEU A 33 6.74 -0.48 -19.56
N ALA A 34 7.09 -1.03 -20.73
CA ALA A 34 8.22 -0.54 -21.52
C ALA A 34 8.00 0.89 -22.03
N SER A 35 6.77 1.26 -22.43
CA SER A 35 6.44 2.62 -22.87
C SER A 35 6.56 3.67 -21.75
N ARG A 36 6.54 3.21 -20.49
CA ARG A 36 6.78 4.01 -19.26
C ARG A 36 8.23 3.94 -18.78
N GLY A 37 9.14 3.32 -19.55
CA GLY A 37 10.54 3.14 -19.15
C GLY A 37 10.78 2.08 -18.07
N ILE A 38 9.76 1.27 -17.72
CA ILE A 38 9.86 0.19 -16.74
C ILE A 38 10.41 -1.06 -17.43
N GLY A 39 11.70 -1.32 -17.24
CA GLY A 39 12.36 -2.47 -17.84
C GLY A 39 12.16 -3.79 -17.07
N GLU A 40 12.50 -4.91 -17.71
CA GLU A 40 12.44 -6.27 -17.12
C GLU A 40 13.34 -6.48 -15.90
N HIS A 41 14.25 -5.54 -15.61
CA HIS A 41 15.05 -5.56 -14.38
C HIS A 41 14.26 -5.06 -13.15
N LEU A 42 13.13 -4.36 -13.36
CA LEU A 42 12.22 -3.91 -12.30
C LEU A 42 10.99 -4.79 -12.20
N ILE A 43 10.33 -5.08 -13.33
CA ILE A 43 9.13 -5.91 -13.39
C ILE A 43 9.25 -6.92 -14.53
N GLN A 44 9.24 -8.21 -14.19
CA GLN A 44 9.21 -9.31 -15.16
C GLN A 44 7.79 -9.83 -15.29
N VAL A 45 7.23 -9.76 -16.49
CA VAL A 45 5.90 -10.31 -16.77
C VAL A 45 6.07 -11.56 -17.60
N GLY A 46 5.49 -12.69 -17.20
CA GLY A 46 5.39 -13.88 -18.02
C GLY A 46 3.96 -14.43 -18.02
N SER A 47 3.69 -15.39 -18.89
CA SER A 47 2.45 -16.15 -18.90
C SER A 47 2.67 -17.66 -18.95
N ALA A 48 1.63 -18.39 -18.54
CA ALA A 48 1.52 -19.85 -18.62
C ALA A 48 0.05 -20.28 -18.66
N GLY A 49 -0.23 -21.45 -19.23
CA GLY A 49 -1.58 -22.05 -19.21
C GLY A 49 -1.68 -23.23 -18.24
N LEU A 50 -2.84 -23.42 -17.62
CA LEU A 50 -3.12 -24.56 -16.73
C LEU A 50 -3.07 -25.91 -17.46
N ASP A 51 -3.62 -25.95 -18.68
CA ASP A 51 -3.73 -27.12 -19.56
C ASP A 51 -2.95 -26.90 -20.88
N ALA A 52 -1.94 -26.02 -20.84
CA ALA A 52 -1.11 -25.67 -21.98
C ALA A 52 -0.22 -26.83 -22.46
N ALA A 53 0.05 -26.84 -23.76
CA ALA A 53 1.08 -27.67 -24.37
C ALA A 53 2.33 -26.81 -24.64
N ASP A 54 3.47 -27.19 -24.07
CA ASP A 54 4.73 -26.46 -24.25
C ASP A 54 5.13 -26.36 -25.74
N GLY A 55 5.61 -25.19 -26.15
CA GLY A 55 6.28 -25.01 -27.45
C GLY A 55 5.41 -24.44 -28.58
N GLU A 56 4.09 -24.41 -28.42
CA GLU A 56 3.18 -23.86 -29.43
C GLU A 56 3.24 -22.32 -29.48
N PRO A 57 2.96 -21.72 -30.65
CA PRO A 57 2.88 -20.27 -30.79
C PRO A 57 1.58 -19.71 -30.21
N MET A 58 1.53 -18.38 -30.12
CA MET A 58 0.29 -17.67 -29.76
C MET A 58 -0.79 -17.95 -30.81
N HIS A 59 -2.05 -18.04 -30.37
CA HIS A 59 -3.15 -18.25 -31.31
C HIS A 59 -3.19 -17.12 -32.37
N PRO A 60 -3.36 -17.41 -33.68
CA PRO A 60 -3.24 -16.39 -34.74
C PRO A 60 -4.18 -15.18 -34.59
N ARG A 61 -5.41 -15.41 -34.12
CA ARG A 61 -6.36 -14.31 -33.85
C ARG A 61 -5.90 -13.39 -32.72
N THR A 62 -5.26 -13.97 -31.70
CA THR A 62 -4.71 -13.22 -30.57
C THR A 62 -3.50 -12.41 -31.02
N ALA A 63 -2.60 -13.03 -31.80
CA ALA A 63 -1.45 -12.35 -32.39
C ALA A 63 -1.89 -11.14 -33.22
N LYS A 64 -2.86 -11.34 -34.13
CA LYS A 64 -3.45 -10.26 -34.92
C LYS A 64 -4.03 -9.14 -34.05
N ALA A 65 -4.81 -9.48 -33.01
CA ALA A 65 -5.44 -8.47 -32.17
C ALA A 65 -4.43 -7.61 -31.40
N ILE A 66 -3.31 -8.17 -30.92
CA ILE A 66 -2.28 -7.38 -30.26
C ILE A 66 -1.39 -6.61 -31.26
N GLU A 67 -1.15 -7.17 -32.45
CA GLU A 67 -0.43 -6.49 -33.54
C GLU A 67 -1.20 -5.27 -34.07
N ASP A 68 -2.53 -5.39 -34.21
CA ASP A 68 -3.41 -4.28 -34.59
C ASP A 68 -3.38 -3.13 -33.55
N ARG A 69 -2.89 -3.41 -32.32
CA ARG A 69 -2.63 -2.44 -31.23
C ARG A 69 -1.16 -2.01 -31.14
N GLY A 70 -0.33 -2.38 -32.11
CA GLY A 70 1.09 -1.98 -32.19
C GLY A 70 2.03 -2.80 -31.30
N VAL A 71 1.61 -3.98 -30.83
CA VAL A 71 2.43 -4.85 -29.96
C VAL A 71 2.95 -6.06 -30.74
N ASP A 72 4.25 -6.35 -30.58
CA ASP A 72 4.89 -7.49 -31.24
C ASP A 72 4.46 -8.84 -30.60
N ALA A 73 3.85 -9.70 -31.42
CA ALA A 73 3.46 -11.06 -31.04
C ALA A 73 4.59 -12.09 -31.21
N SER A 74 5.69 -11.72 -31.87
CA SER A 74 6.74 -12.65 -32.26
C SER A 74 7.52 -13.23 -31.07
N GLY A 75 8.05 -14.45 -31.27
CA GLY A 75 8.88 -15.13 -30.28
C GLY A 75 8.16 -15.61 -29.02
N TYR A 76 6.82 -15.54 -28.97
CA TYR A 76 6.06 -16.18 -27.89
C TYR A 76 6.16 -17.70 -28.02
N VAL A 77 6.38 -18.35 -26.88
CA VAL A 77 6.40 -19.81 -26.77
C VAL A 77 5.51 -20.17 -25.58
N GLN A 78 4.45 -20.92 -25.85
CA GLN A 78 3.52 -21.38 -24.83
C GLN A 78 4.24 -22.26 -23.80
N ARG A 79 3.84 -22.11 -22.54
CA ARG A 79 4.35 -22.90 -21.42
C ARG A 79 3.23 -23.42 -20.52
N THR A 80 3.35 -24.65 -20.05
CA THR A 80 2.49 -25.23 -19.01
C THR A 80 2.84 -24.63 -17.64
N LEU A 81 1.81 -24.28 -16.87
CA LEU A 81 1.95 -23.78 -15.52
C LEU A 81 2.60 -24.85 -14.63
N THR A 82 3.68 -24.49 -13.94
CA THR A 82 4.36 -25.39 -13.01
C THR A 82 4.37 -24.83 -11.58
N PRO A 83 4.49 -25.70 -10.54
CA PRO A 83 4.69 -25.25 -9.17
C PRO A 83 5.93 -24.36 -8.97
N ALA A 84 6.97 -24.53 -9.78
CA ALA A 84 8.17 -23.70 -9.74
C ALA A 84 7.88 -22.26 -10.21
N MET A 85 7.16 -22.11 -11.33
CA MET A 85 6.70 -20.79 -11.80
C MET A 85 5.84 -20.08 -10.75
N VAL A 86 4.92 -20.83 -10.12
CA VAL A 86 4.11 -20.30 -9.01
C VAL A 86 4.97 -19.93 -7.82
N ALA A 87 6.01 -20.70 -7.48
CA ALA A 87 6.91 -20.36 -6.37
C ALA A 87 7.68 -19.06 -6.65
N ASP A 88 8.20 -18.91 -7.87
CA ASP A 88 9.05 -17.79 -8.28
C ASP A 88 8.27 -16.49 -8.52
N ALA A 89 6.99 -16.56 -8.89
CA ALA A 89 6.15 -15.38 -9.10
C ALA A 89 5.87 -14.66 -7.78
N ASP A 90 6.01 -13.34 -7.76
CA ASP A 90 5.55 -12.51 -6.64
C ASP A 90 4.02 -12.33 -6.71
N MET A 91 3.45 -12.18 -7.92
CA MET A 91 2.02 -12.00 -8.17
C MET A 91 1.53 -12.84 -9.35
N ILE A 92 0.34 -13.42 -9.22
CA ILE A 92 -0.34 -14.22 -10.25
C ILE A 92 -1.66 -13.53 -10.60
N ILE A 93 -1.89 -13.32 -11.89
CA ILE A 93 -3.06 -12.62 -12.41
C ILE A 93 -3.85 -13.56 -13.30
N CYS A 94 -5.13 -13.74 -12.99
CA CYS A 94 -6.05 -14.56 -13.77
C CYS A 94 -7.12 -13.67 -14.40
N GLY A 95 -7.53 -13.98 -15.62
CA GLY A 95 -8.58 -13.21 -16.31
C GLY A 95 -9.93 -13.26 -15.60
N ARG A 96 -10.19 -14.33 -14.82
CA ARG A 96 -11.46 -14.61 -14.15
C ARG A 96 -11.24 -15.23 -12.77
N GLY A 97 -12.21 -15.06 -11.88
CA GLY A 97 -12.24 -15.73 -10.58
C GLY A 97 -12.17 -17.26 -10.66
N GLU A 98 -12.88 -17.86 -11.63
CA GLU A 98 -12.85 -19.32 -11.87
C GLU A 98 -11.44 -19.83 -12.22
N ASP A 99 -10.72 -19.08 -13.06
CA ASP A 99 -9.35 -19.42 -13.48
C ASP A 99 -8.40 -19.32 -12.27
N ARG A 100 -8.58 -18.29 -11.42
CA ARG A 100 -7.85 -18.13 -10.15
C ARG A 100 -8.10 -19.32 -9.21
N ASP A 101 -9.37 -19.67 -9.01
CA ASP A 101 -9.77 -20.76 -8.12
C ASP A 101 -9.16 -22.09 -8.58
N GLU A 102 -9.12 -22.31 -9.89
CA GLU A 102 -8.50 -23.49 -10.49
C GLU A 102 -6.98 -23.52 -10.27
N VAL A 103 -6.28 -22.39 -10.42
CA VAL A 103 -4.86 -22.26 -10.08
C VAL A 103 -4.61 -22.63 -8.61
N VAL A 104 -5.41 -22.08 -7.69
CA VAL A 104 -5.28 -22.36 -6.25
C VAL A 104 -5.63 -23.81 -5.93
N ARG A 105 -6.62 -24.39 -6.60
CA ARG A 105 -7.00 -25.80 -6.43
C ARG A 105 -5.87 -26.75 -6.85
N ARG A 106 -5.20 -26.49 -7.98
CA ARG A 106 -4.08 -27.31 -8.46
C ARG A 106 -2.79 -27.04 -7.68
N ILE A 107 -2.55 -25.79 -7.29
CA ILE A 107 -1.32 -25.35 -6.62
C ILE A 107 -1.68 -24.45 -5.42
N PRO A 108 -1.98 -25.02 -4.23
CA PRO A 108 -2.47 -24.27 -3.06
C PRO A 108 -1.57 -23.13 -2.58
N ARG A 109 -0.26 -23.19 -2.88
CA ARG A 109 0.70 -22.11 -2.57
C ARG A 109 0.41 -20.79 -3.30
N ALA A 110 -0.38 -20.83 -4.38
CA ALA A 110 -0.79 -19.64 -5.11
C ALA A 110 -1.79 -18.76 -4.33
N ARG A 111 -2.48 -19.31 -3.32
CA ARG A 111 -3.62 -18.65 -2.64
C ARG A 111 -3.34 -17.22 -2.17
N ARG A 112 -2.14 -16.96 -1.65
CA ARG A 112 -1.76 -15.64 -1.10
C ARG A 112 -1.32 -14.62 -2.15
N LYS A 113 -1.27 -15.02 -3.42
CA LYS A 113 -0.73 -14.18 -4.50
C LYS A 113 -1.43 -14.32 -5.85
N ALA A 114 -2.55 -15.04 -5.91
CA ALA A 114 -3.34 -15.22 -7.13
C ALA A 114 -4.66 -14.46 -7.04
N PHE A 115 -4.90 -13.61 -8.03
CA PHE A 115 -6.05 -12.70 -8.06
C PHE A 115 -6.74 -12.72 -9.43
N SER A 116 -8.06 -12.56 -9.46
CA SER A 116 -8.78 -12.23 -10.70
C SER A 116 -8.59 -10.77 -11.11
N LEU A 117 -8.94 -10.40 -12.35
CA LEU A 117 -8.91 -9.00 -12.78
C LEU A 117 -9.82 -8.12 -11.91
N SER A 118 -11.03 -8.58 -11.57
CA SER A 118 -11.94 -7.82 -10.69
C SER A 118 -11.41 -7.69 -9.28
N GLU A 119 -10.78 -8.75 -8.74
CA GLU A 119 -10.12 -8.66 -7.44
C GLU A 119 -9.02 -7.61 -7.48
N ILE A 120 -8.14 -7.61 -8.49
CA ILE A 120 -7.11 -6.57 -8.61
C ILE A 120 -7.76 -5.19 -8.73
N PHE A 121 -8.74 -5.03 -9.63
CA PHE A 121 -9.41 -3.76 -9.90
C PHE A 121 -10.00 -3.14 -8.63
N TYR A 122 -10.88 -3.87 -7.96
CA TYR A 122 -11.56 -3.36 -6.77
C TYR A 122 -10.68 -3.32 -5.54
N LEU A 123 -9.77 -4.28 -5.36
CA LEU A 123 -8.90 -4.27 -4.19
C LEU A 123 -7.86 -3.17 -4.27
N TYR A 124 -7.38 -2.74 -5.44
CA TYR A 124 -6.55 -1.54 -5.53
C TYR A 124 -7.33 -0.23 -5.34
N GLU A 125 -8.66 -0.22 -5.45
CA GLU A 125 -9.47 0.90 -4.98
C GLU A 125 -9.58 0.91 -3.44
N LEU A 126 -9.61 -0.26 -2.80
CA LEU A 126 -9.81 -0.40 -1.35
C LEU A 126 -8.50 -0.35 -0.55
N VAL A 127 -7.46 -0.93 -1.11
CA VAL A 127 -6.06 -0.80 -0.72
C VAL A 127 -5.52 0.29 -1.63
N VAL A 128 -5.64 1.55 -1.20
CA VAL A 128 -4.98 2.67 -1.90
C VAL A 128 -3.54 2.24 -2.09
N ALA A 129 -3.25 1.86 -3.34
CA ALA A 129 -2.16 0.96 -3.66
C ALA A 129 -0.90 1.77 -3.57
N ILE A 130 -0.30 1.79 -2.38
CA ILE A 130 0.86 2.61 -2.15
C ILE A 130 1.93 1.83 -1.41
N ALA A 131 1.69 0.64 -0.87
CA ALA A 131 2.76 -0.19 -0.36
C ALA A 131 3.81 -0.52 -1.45
N PRO A 132 5.04 -0.94 -1.07
CA PRO A 132 5.99 -1.43 -2.06
C PRO A 132 5.33 -2.51 -2.91
N LEU A 133 5.57 -2.51 -4.23
CA LEU A 133 4.95 -3.47 -5.15
C LEU A 133 5.08 -4.93 -4.67
N ARG A 134 6.16 -5.25 -3.96
CA ARG A 134 6.42 -6.56 -3.34
C ARG A 134 5.46 -6.96 -2.21
N GLU A 135 4.86 -6.00 -1.51
CA GLU A 135 3.94 -6.23 -0.40
C GLU A 135 2.48 -6.36 -0.88
N HIS A 136 2.21 -5.99 -2.13
CA HIS A 136 0.87 -5.99 -2.70
C HIS A 136 0.14 -7.33 -2.60
N PRO A 137 0.76 -8.48 -2.97
CA PRO A 137 0.07 -9.76 -2.87
C PRO A 137 -0.43 -10.03 -1.44
N ALA A 138 0.36 -9.73 -0.42
CA ALA A 138 -0.04 -9.92 0.97
C ALA A 138 -1.21 -9.00 1.34
N LEU A 139 -1.12 -7.71 1.02
CA LEU A 139 -2.17 -6.73 1.30
C LEU A 139 -3.48 -7.06 0.60
N LEU A 140 -3.44 -7.33 -0.71
CA LEU A 140 -4.60 -7.73 -1.49
C LEU A 140 -5.20 -9.02 -0.91
N SER A 141 -4.38 -10.03 -0.64
CA SER A 141 -4.84 -11.32 -0.08
C SER A 141 -5.54 -11.16 1.27
N SER A 142 -5.08 -10.23 2.13
CA SER A 142 -5.74 -9.96 3.41
C SER A 142 -7.14 -9.36 3.27
N ARG A 143 -7.39 -8.64 2.16
CA ARG A 143 -8.67 -7.97 1.90
C ARG A 143 -9.66 -8.84 1.15
N VAL A 144 -9.20 -9.76 0.30
CA VAL A 144 -10.05 -10.71 -0.43
C VAL A 144 -10.99 -11.44 0.53
N ALA A 145 -10.50 -11.87 1.70
CA ALA A 145 -11.27 -12.67 2.65
C ALA A 145 -12.52 -11.97 3.20
N ASP A 146 -12.50 -10.64 3.28
CA ASP A 146 -13.57 -9.83 3.89
C ASP A 146 -14.40 -9.05 2.85
N ALA A 147 -14.03 -9.10 1.57
CA ALA A 147 -14.61 -8.25 0.55
C ALA A 147 -15.69 -8.99 -0.29
N ASN A 148 -16.90 -8.43 -0.35
CA ASN A 148 -17.91 -8.84 -1.31
C ASN A 148 -17.71 -8.07 -2.63
N LEU A 149 -16.87 -8.62 -3.51
CA LEU A 149 -16.45 -7.97 -4.75
C LEU A 149 -17.33 -8.38 -5.94
N SER A 150 -17.59 -7.42 -6.82
CA SER A 150 -18.20 -7.68 -8.12
C SER A 150 -17.20 -8.35 -9.07
N ASN A 151 -17.70 -9.09 -10.07
CA ASN A 151 -16.90 -9.75 -11.10
C ASN A 151 -17.08 -9.15 -12.51
N ASP A 152 -17.66 -7.96 -12.60
CA ASP A 152 -17.96 -7.22 -13.83
C ASP A 152 -16.72 -6.69 -14.57
N PHE A 153 -15.55 -6.74 -13.92
CA PHE A 153 -14.26 -6.43 -14.52
C PHE A 153 -13.49 -7.69 -14.97
N ASP A 154 -14.02 -8.90 -14.74
CA ASP A 154 -13.41 -10.13 -15.23
C ASP A 154 -13.62 -10.25 -16.75
N LEU A 155 -12.72 -10.98 -17.39
CA LEU A 155 -12.86 -11.27 -18.82
C LEU A 155 -14.11 -12.13 -19.05
N PRO A 156 -14.92 -11.85 -20.11
CA PRO A 156 -16.09 -12.67 -20.44
C PRO A 156 -15.67 -14.15 -20.63
N PRO A 157 -16.55 -15.16 -20.46
CA PRO A 157 -16.17 -16.57 -20.65
C PRO A 157 -15.69 -16.87 -22.07
N LEU A 158 -14.93 -17.95 -22.26
CA LEU A 158 -14.63 -18.48 -23.60
C LEU A 158 -15.92 -19.11 -24.17
N THR A 159 -16.15 -18.99 -25.49
CA THR A 159 -17.32 -19.58 -26.16
C THR A 159 -16.91 -20.27 -27.44
N ASP A 160 -17.55 -21.40 -27.74
CA ASP A 160 -17.29 -22.20 -28.94
C ASP A 160 -18.01 -21.69 -30.20
N ASP A 161 -18.69 -20.53 -30.13
CA ASP A 161 -19.45 -19.96 -31.25
C ASP A 161 -18.51 -19.37 -32.33
N PRO A 162 -18.48 -19.93 -33.55
CA PRO A 162 -17.61 -19.46 -34.64
C PRO A 162 -17.98 -18.07 -35.18
N ASP A 163 -19.26 -17.71 -35.18
CA ASP A 163 -19.81 -16.54 -35.89
C ASP A 163 -19.70 -15.23 -35.09
N ALA A 164 -19.46 -15.33 -33.78
CA ALA A 164 -19.23 -14.19 -32.88
C ALA A 164 -17.75 -13.85 -32.65
N SER A 165 -16.82 -14.53 -33.35
CA SER A 165 -15.44 -14.64 -32.84
C SER A 165 -14.54 -13.42 -33.01
N GLU A 166 -14.63 -12.67 -34.11
CA GLU A 166 -13.66 -11.59 -34.39
C GLU A 166 -13.95 -10.31 -33.57
N ALA A 167 -15.19 -9.82 -33.57
CA ALA A 167 -15.60 -8.67 -32.75
C ALA A 167 -15.42 -8.94 -31.24
N ARG A 168 -15.55 -10.20 -30.81
CA ARG A 168 -15.31 -10.61 -29.43
C ARG A 168 -13.82 -10.66 -29.08
N VAL A 169 -12.97 -11.12 -30.00
CA VAL A 169 -11.51 -11.07 -29.84
C VAL A 169 -11.05 -9.63 -29.70
N GLU A 170 -11.58 -8.71 -30.51
CA GLU A 170 -11.28 -7.28 -30.38
C GLU A 170 -11.75 -6.69 -29.06
N MET A 171 -12.99 -6.94 -28.65
CA MET A 171 -13.51 -6.49 -27.35
C MET A 171 -12.67 -7.03 -26.17
N LEU A 172 -12.23 -8.28 -26.28
CA LEU A 172 -11.39 -8.92 -25.27
C LEU A 172 -9.99 -8.28 -25.22
N ALA A 173 -9.39 -8.03 -26.38
CA ALA A 173 -8.11 -7.34 -26.49
C ALA A 173 -8.18 -5.90 -25.96
N ASP A 174 -9.27 -5.16 -26.23
CA ASP A 174 -9.52 -3.84 -25.63
C ASP A 174 -9.61 -3.91 -24.10
N HIS A 175 -10.32 -4.90 -23.56
CA HIS A 175 -10.42 -5.07 -22.11
C HIS A 175 -9.03 -5.38 -21.52
N ILE A 176 -8.28 -6.32 -22.10
CA ILE A 176 -6.93 -6.67 -21.65
C ILE A 176 -6.00 -5.45 -21.74
N GLN A 177 -6.06 -4.67 -22.82
CA GLN A 177 -5.27 -3.46 -22.98
C GLN A 177 -5.61 -2.43 -21.92
N ARG A 178 -6.89 -2.18 -21.65
CA ARG A 178 -7.33 -1.26 -20.58
C ARG A 178 -6.84 -1.71 -19.20
N ALA A 179 -6.93 -3.00 -18.91
CA ALA A 179 -6.43 -3.57 -17.65
C ALA A 179 -4.90 -3.44 -17.54
N ALA A 180 -4.17 -3.74 -18.63
CA ALA A 180 -2.72 -3.61 -18.69
C ALA A 180 -2.26 -2.16 -18.49
N PHE A 181 -2.89 -1.21 -19.21
CA PHE A 181 -2.66 0.22 -19.07
C PHE A 181 -2.88 0.69 -17.62
N TRP A 182 -4.00 0.27 -17.02
CA TRP A 182 -4.35 0.65 -15.66
C TRP A 182 -3.36 0.07 -14.63
N MET A 183 -3.01 -1.21 -14.72
CA MET A 183 -2.01 -1.84 -13.84
C MET A 183 -0.63 -1.19 -13.99
N ALA A 184 -0.18 -0.94 -15.23
CA ALA A 184 1.10 -0.29 -15.48
C ALA A 184 1.15 1.13 -14.90
N THR A 185 0.05 1.89 -15.00
CA THR A 185 -0.08 3.23 -14.41
C THR A 185 0.01 3.19 -12.88
N ILE A 186 -0.60 2.18 -12.26
CA ILE A 186 -0.53 1.96 -10.81
C ILE A 186 0.87 1.52 -10.39
N TRP A 187 1.52 0.59 -11.09
CA TRP A 187 2.85 0.10 -10.70
C TRP A 187 3.96 1.13 -10.96
N GLU A 188 3.82 1.95 -11.99
CA GLU A 188 4.69 3.09 -12.24
C GLU A 188 4.76 4.02 -11.03
N SER A 189 3.62 4.34 -10.41
CA SER A 189 3.60 5.19 -9.21
C SER A 189 4.26 4.57 -7.98
N MET A 190 4.63 3.29 -8.03
CA MET A 190 5.18 2.52 -6.92
C MET A 190 6.67 2.21 -7.05
N LEU A 191 7.24 2.29 -8.25
CA LEU A 191 8.65 1.97 -8.45
C LEU A 191 9.56 3.06 -7.87
N PRO A 192 10.74 2.72 -7.28
CA PRO A 192 11.70 3.72 -6.81
C PRO A 192 12.10 4.67 -7.94
N GLU A 193 12.13 5.98 -7.67
CA GLU A 193 12.55 6.97 -8.66
C GLU A 193 13.95 6.65 -9.21
N ASN A 194 14.11 6.72 -10.54
CA ASN A 194 15.44 6.83 -11.13
C ASN A 194 15.91 8.29 -11.04
N ILE A 195 16.77 8.58 -10.06
CA ILE A 195 17.32 9.93 -9.79
C ILE A 195 17.98 10.53 -11.05
N ALA A 196 18.57 9.71 -11.93
CA ALA A 196 19.27 10.15 -13.13
C ALA A 196 18.35 10.58 -14.28
N SER A 197 17.05 10.24 -14.24
CA SER A 197 16.07 10.64 -15.25
C SER A 197 15.16 11.78 -14.81
N ARG A 198 15.46 12.46 -13.69
CA ARG A 198 14.69 13.61 -13.21
C ARG A 198 14.66 14.71 -14.27
N PRO A 199 13.50 15.04 -14.88
CA PRO A 199 13.40 16.29 -15.61
C PRO A 199 13.64 17.43 -14.62
N SER A 200 14.44 18.42 -15.05
CA SER A 200 14.63 19.63 -14.23
C SER A 200 13.28 20.34 -14.05
N PRO A 201 12.98 20.89 -12.87
CA PRO A 201 11.78 21.68 -12.66
C PRO A 201 11.67 22.76 -13.74
N SER A 202 10.50 22.87 -14.35
CA SER A 202 10.21 23.90 -15.32
C SER A 202 10.04 25.26 -14.63
N ALA A 203 10.23 26.35 -15.38
CA ALA A 203 10.03 27.69 -14.86
C ALA A 203 8.54 27.89 -14.49
N GLY A 204 8.22 27.79 -13.19
CA GLY A 204 6.86 27.90 -12.67
C GLY A 204 6.40 26.74 -11.79
N ASP A 205 7.17 25.64 -11.74
CA ASP A 205 6.92 24.55 -10.80
C ASP A 205 7.20 24.99 -9.36
N MET A 206 6.35 24.52 -8.45
CA MET A 206 6.51 24.76 -7.01
C MET A 206 6.99 23.48 -6.33
N PHE A 207 7.59 23.58 -5.15
CA PHE A 207 7.99 22.41 -4.39
C PHE A 207 7.74 22.61 -2.90
N VAL A 208 7.44 21.51 -2.22
CA VAL A 208 7.24 21.44 -0.78
C VAL A 208 8.09 20.29 -0.24
N ASP A 209 8.94 20.58 0.74
CA ASP A 209 9.76 19.57 1.38
C ASP A 209 9.07 19.09 2.66
N ILE A 210 8.90 17.77 2.75
CA ILE A 210 8.24 17.07 3.87
C ILE A 210 9.27 16.17 4.52
N ASP A 211 9.39 16.23 5.85
CA ASP A 211 10.09 15.23 6.65
C ASP A 211 9.10 14.09 6.98
N ALA A 212 9.29 12.94 6.35
CA ALA A 212 8.48 11.75 6.58
C ALA A 212 9.38 10.65 7.14
N LEU A 213 9.22 10.29 8.41
CA LEU A 213 10.04 9.26 9.08
C LEU A 213 11.55 9.56 9.00
N GLY A 214 11.92 10.84 9.12
CA GLY A 214 13.29 11.33 8.98
C GLY A 214 13.80 11.38 7.54
N VAL A 215 12.95 11.08 6.54
CA VAL A 215 13.30 11.11 5.11
C VAL A 215 12.82 12.43 4.53
N LYS A 216 13.71 13.18 3.88
CA LYS A 216 13.38 14.44 3.22
C LYS A 216 12.75 14.14 1.86
N VAL A 217 11.43 14.23 1.80
CA VAL A 217 10.63 14.02 0.61
C VAL A 217 10.29 15.37 -0.03
N ARG A 218 10.81 15.63 -1.23
CA ARG A 218 10.43 16.80 -2.04
C ARG A 218 9.24 16.47 -2.92
N VAL A 219 8.10 17.10 -2.65
CA VAL A 219 6.94 17.05 -3.54
C VAL A 219 7.05 18.19 -4.53
N VAL A 220 7.22 17.89 -5.82
CA VAL A 220 7.23 18.88 -6.90
C VAL A 220 5.83 18.97 -7.49
N CYS A 221 5.27 20.17 -7.43
CA CYS A 221 3.93 20.48 -7.91
C CYS A 221 4.03 21.05 -9.32
N HIS A 222 3.63 20.24 -10.30
CA HIS A 222 3.49 20.62 -11.71
C HIS A 222 2.02 20.79 -12.06
N GLY A 223 1.72 21.44 -13.18
CA GLY A 223 0.36 21.41 -13.72
C GLY A 223 -0.21 22.75 -14.16
N ASP A 224 -1.54 22.77 -14.22
CA ASP A 224 -2.34 23.97 -14.49
C ASP A 224 -2.44 24.91 -13.27
N ALA A 225 -2.16 24.40 -12.06
CA ALA A 225 -2.26 25.17 -10.81
C ALA A 225 -1.18 24.82 -9.76
N PRO A 226 0.13 24.90 -10.09
CA PRO A 226 1.21 24.42 -9.22
C PRO A 226 1.29 25.18 -7.89
N PHE A 227 1.04 26.50 -7.90
CA PHE A 227 1.01 27.34 -6.68
C PHE A 227 -0.14 26.99 -5.72
N THR A 228 -1.34 26.81 -6.26
CA THR A 228 -2.49 26.39 -5.45
C THR A 228 -2.24 25.01 -4.87
N PHE A 229 -1.68 24.10 -5.67
CA PHE A 229 -1.35 22.76 -5.23
C PHE A 229 -0.31 22.76 -4.11
N SER A 230 0.82 23.45 -4.28
CA SER A 230 1.86 23.53 -3.23
C SER A 230 1.33 24.13 -1.94
N THR A 231 0.50 25.18 -2.02
CA THR A 231 -0.14 25.79 -0.85
C THR A 231 -1.04 24.80 -0.10
N LEU A 232 -1.80 23.97 -0.84
CA LEU A 232 -2.61 22.91 -0.23
C LEU A 232 -1.75 21.85 0.45
N VAL A 233 -0.64 21.45 -0.18
CA VAL A 233 0.32 20.51 0.42
C VAL A 233 0.92 21.09 1.70
N GLU A 234 1.41 22.34 1.66
CA GLU A 234 2.01 23.02 2.81
C GLU A 234 1.05 23.11 4.00
N ARG A 235 -0.18 23.58 3.76
CA ARG A 235 -1.18 23.66 4.81
C ARG A 235 -1.49 22.29 5.40
N THR A 236 -1.68 21.29 4.54
CA THR A 236 -2.10 19.96 4.99
C THR A 236 -0.99 19.24 5.75
N TRP A 237 0.26 19.43 5.37
CA TRP A 237 1.45 18.79 5.96
C TRP A 237 2.21 19.68 6.94
N LEU A 238 1.58 20.74 7.48
CA LEU A 238 2.25 21.77 8.27
C LEU A 238 3.19 21.25 9.38
N TRP A 239 2.82 20.17 10.07
CA TRP A 239 3.62 19.58 11.16
C TRP A 239 4.81 18.75 10.70
N LEU A 240 4.88 18.45 9.41
CA LEU A 240 5.90 17.62 8.78
C LEU A 240 6.70 18.41 7.75
N LEU A 241 6.55 19.74 7.67
CA LEU A 241 7.38 20.53 6.76
C LEU A 241 8.84 20.44 7.18
N ALA A 242 9.70 20.15 6.20
CA ALA A 242 11.13 20.09 6.46
C ALA A 242 11.65 21.47 6.89
N PRO A 243 12.48 21.57 7.93
CA PRO A 243 12.96 22.85 8.45
C PRO A 243 13.86 23.62 7.48
N THR A 244 14.41 22.95 6.45
CA THR A 244 15.38 23.52 5.50
C THR A 244 15.01 23.18 4.05
N ALA A 245 14.34 24.09 3.35
CA ALA A 245 13.83 23.91 1.97
C ALA A 245 14.91 23.89 0.84
N HIS A 246 16.20 23.84 1.19
CA HIS A 246 17.31 23.98 0.22
C HIS A 246 18.35 22.87 0.31
N GLU A 247 18.15 21.88 1.18
CA GLU A 247 18.97 20.67 1.16
C GLU A 247 18.53 19.75 0.00
N GLU A 248 19.45 18.89 -0.42
CA GLU A 248 19.16 17.88 -1.43
C GLU A 248 18.20 16.84 -0.83
N PRO A 249 17.05 16.54 -1.47
CA PRO A 249 16.06 15.64 -0.89
C PRO A 249 16.48 14.19 -1.07
N ASP A 250 16.17 13.35 -0.07
CA ASP A 250 16.37 11.90 -0.14
C ASP A 250 15.48 11.26 -1.23
N VAL A 251 14.26 11.78 -1.35
CA VAL A 251 13.24 11.33 -2.30
C VAL A 251 12.64 12.54 -2.99
N THR A 252 12.38 12.45 -4.29
CA THR A 252 11.50 13.41 -4.97
C THR A 252 10.20 12.71 -5.37
N ILE A 253 9.12 13.45 -5.47
CA ILE A 253 7.83 12.98 -5.96
C ILE A 253 7.32 14.08 -6.89
N SER A 254 7.33 13.82 -8.18
CA SER A 254 6.81 14.75 -9.18
C SER A 254 5.33 14.49 -9.40
N VAL A 255 4.48 15.47 -9.08
CA VAL A 255 3.03 15.36 -9.19
C VAL A 255 2.47 16.45 -10.10
N ALA A 256 1.81 16.04 -11.18
CA ALA A 256 1.24 16.92 -12.19
C ALA A 256 -0.29 16.88 -12.20
N VAL A 257 -0.91 18.06 -12.14
CA VAL A 257 -2.36 18.20 -12.25
C VAL A 257 -2.70 18.93 -13.54
N PHE A 258 -3.22 18.18 -14.51
CA PHE A 258 -3.66 18.72 -15.80
C PHE A 258 -5.10 18.33 -16.07
N GLU A 259 -5.91 19.25 -16.58
CA GLU A 259 -7.28 18.95 -17.03
C GLU A 259 -7.28 18.14 -18.34
N GLU A 260 -6.32 18.41 -19.22
CA GLU A 260 -6.19 17.76 -20.53
C GLU A 260 -5.49 16.38 -20.43
N GLU A 261 -6.06 15.37 -21.08
CA GLU A 261 -5.52 14.00 -21.04
C GLU A 261 -4.18 13.84 -21.75
N SER A 262 -3.98 14.50 -22.89
CA SER A 262 -2.74 14.46 -23.67
C SER A 262 -1.53 14.89 -22.82
N ARG A 263 -1.68 15.97 -22.05
CA ARG A 263 -0.65 16.51 -21.15
C ARG A 263 -0.39 15.59 -19.96
N ARG A 264 -1.42 14.92 -19.43
CA ARG A 264 -1.23 13.86 -18.42
C ARG A 264 -0.45 12.69 -18.99
N LEU A 265 -0.73 12.25 -20.22
CA LEU A 265 0.02 11.16 -20.87
C LEU A 265 1.49 11.54 -21.10
N GLU A 266 1.76 12.76 -21.54
CA GLU A 266 3.11 13.29 -21.69
C GLU A 266 3.85 13.32 -20.34
N ALA A 267 3.23 13.86 -19.29
CA ALA A 267 3.81 13.88 -17.95
C ALA A 267 4.06 12.46 -17.38
N ARG A 268 3.15 11.51 -17.61
CA ARG A 268 3.38 10.09 -17.23
C ARG A 268 4.61 9.52 -17.92
N SER A 269 4.85 9.83 -19.20
CA SER A 269 6.04 9.36 -19.90
C SER A 269 7.37 9.87 -19.29
N GLN A 270 7.30 10.89 -18.42
CA GLN A 270 8.43 11.42 -17.65
C GLN A 270 8.52 10.83 -16.23
N GLY A 271 7.67 9.86 -15.89
CA GLY A 271 7.58 9.22 -14.57
C GLY A 271 6.83 10.06 -13.53
N TRP A 272 6.03 11.06 -13.94
CA TRP A 272 5.28 11.89 -13.00
C TRP A 272 3.96 11.22 -12.59
N LEU A 273 3.55 11.42 -11.34
CA LEU A 273 2.20 11.11 -10.90
C LEU A 273 1.24 12.13 -11.47
N THR A 274 0.25 11.70 -12.25
CA THR A 274 -0.64 12.65 -12.93
C THR A 274 -2.09 12.48 -12.50
N TYR A 275 -2.75 13.59 -12.22
CA TYR A 275 -4.14 13.60 -11.78
C TYR A 275 -4.95 14.63 -12.59
N HIS A 276 -6.27 14.41 -12.66
CA HIS A 276 -7.17 15.32 -13.39
C HIS A 276 -7.67 16.49 -12.52
N SER A 277 -7.48 16.42 -11.19
CA SER A 277 -7.87 17.47 -10.25
C SER A 277 -6.95 17.51 -9.03
N LEU A 278 -6.97 18.65 -8.33
CA LEU A 278 -6.23 18.83 -7.07
C LEU A 278 -6.75 17.88 -5.98
N ASP A 279 -8.06 17.65 -5.89
CA ASP A 279 -8.65 16.75 -4.91
C ASP A 279 -8.13 15.31 -5.08
N GLN A 280 -8.02 14.85 -6.32
CA GLN A 280 -7.46 13.55 -6.64
C GLN A 280 -5.97 13.50 -6.27
N ALA A 281 -5.19 14.53 -6.61
CA ALA A 281 -3.78 14.60 -6.26
C ALA A 281 -3.58 14.58 -4.73
N MET A 282 -4.32 15.40 -3.98
CA MET A 282 -4.27 15.45 -2.52
C MET A 282 -4.68 14.13 -1.88
N HIS A 283 -5.70 13.45 -2.43
CA HIS A 283 -6.15 12.15 -1.95
C HIS A 283 -5.00 11.13 -1.93
N PHE A 284 -4.25 11.02 -3.03
CA PHE A 284 -3.19 10.02 -3.20
C PHE A 284 -1.81 10.47 -2.67
N LEU A 285 -1.57 11.77 -2.53
CA LEU A 285 -0.27 12.29 -2.10
C LEU A 285 0.15 11.74 -0.74
N SER A 286 -0.78 11.67 0.23
CA SER A 286 -0.45 11.29 1.60
C SER A 286 0.14 9.89 1.72
N SER A 287 -0.53 8.94 1.09
CA SER A 287 -0.04 7.59 1.00
C SER A 287 1.27 7.54 0.19
N THR A 288 1.41 8.31 -0.90
CA THR A 288 2.64 8.32 -1.73
C THR A 288 3.86 8.74 -0.92
N VAL A 289 3.76 9.84 -0.18
CA VAL A 289 4.81 10.31 0.73
C VAL A 289 5.14 9.23 1.76
N THR A 290 4.12 8.62 2.37
CA THR A 290 4.27 7.58 3.39
C THR A 290 5.09 6.40 2.89
N VAL A 291 4.81 5.90 1.69
CA VAL A 291 5.54 4.71 1.21
C VAL A 291 6.92 5.05 0.77
N ARG A 292 7.15 6.19 0.11
CA ARG A 292 8.51 6.56 -0.23
C ARG A 292 9.39 6.70 1.01
N ALA A 293 8.83 7.17 2.12
CA ALA A 293 9.50 7.17 3.40
C ALA A 293 9.75 5.76 3.95
N ILE A 294 8.76 4.86 3.92
CA ILE A 294 8.91 3.45 4.36
C ILE A 294 9.96 2.71 3.52
N ASP A 295 9.94 2.87 2.19
CA ASP A 295 10.90 2.28 1.25
C ASP A 295 12.33 2.72 1.57
N ALA A 296 12.52 4.03 1.78
CA ALA A 296 13.82 4.61 2.12
C ALA A 296 14.34 4.13 3.48
N ARG A 297 13.46 3.66 4.38
CA ARG A 297 13.80 3.12 5.71
C ARG A 297 13.82 1.59 5.78
N ALA A 298 13.66 0.90 4.65
CA ALA A 298 13.57 -0.55 4.60
C ALA A 298 14.83 -1.23 5.14
N GLY A 299 14.71 -1.91 6.29
CA GLY A 299 15.80 -2.59 6.98
C GLY A 299 16.50 -1.75 8.05
N GLU A 300 16.12 -0.48 8.23
CA GLU A 300 16.70 0.43 9.23
C GLU A 300 15.82 0.59 10.48
N LEU A 301 14.51 0.39 10.32
CA LEU A 301 13.49 0.62 11.36
C LEU A 301 12.51 -0.56 11.41
N VAL A 302 11.99 -0.85 12.60
CA VAL A 302 10.77 -1.64 12.75
C VAL A 302 9.58 -0.74 12.43
N MET A 303 8.84 -1.05 11.36
CA MET A 303 7.71 -0.25 10.89
C MET A 303 6.41 -1.04 10.99
N LEU A 304 5.60 -0.69 11.99
CA LEU A 304 4.36 -1.36 12.34
C LEU A 304 3.16 -0.64 11.73
N HIS A 305 2.18 -1.39 11.21
CA HIS A 305 0.89 -0.89 10.74
C HIS A 305 -0.01 -0.57 11.95
N ALA A 306 0.37 0.47 12.68
CA ALA A 306 -0.17 0.83 13.99
C ALA A 306 -0.46 2.32 14.10
N ALA A 307 -1.45 2.67 14.90
CA ALA A 307 -1.59 4.04 15.40
C ALA A 307 -0.64 4.25 16.59
N GLY A 308 0.04 5.38 16.64
CA GLY A 308 0.92 5.76 17.74
C GLY A 308 0.38 6.96 18.50
N ILE A 309 0.24 6.83 19.81
CA ILE A 309 -0.15 7.93 20.70
C ILE A 309 0.86 8.04 21.84
N ALA A 310 1.34 9.26 22.08
CA ALA A 310 2.35 9.58 23.08
C ALA A 310 1.71 10.24 24.31
N THR A 311 2.21 9.89 25.49
CA THR A 311 2.02 10.70 26.71
C THR A 311 2.70 12.07 26.56
N ASP A 312 2.44 12.97 27.51
CA ASP A 312 3.13 14.26 27.61
C ASP A 312 4.63 14.12 27.93
N THR A 313 5.02 13.00 28.53
CA THR A 313 6.42 12.64 28.83
C THR A 313 7.13 11.88 27.71
N GLY A 314 6.42 11.47 26.65
CA GLY A 314 7.01 10.89 25.43
C GLY A 314 6.98 9.36 25.34
N GLU A 315 6.33 8.67 26.27
CA GLU A 315 6.05 7.24 26.13
C GLU A 315 4.96 7.00 25.08
N VAL A 316 5.27 6.17 24.08
CA VAL A 316 4.38 5.86 22.95
C VAL A 316 3.75 4.49 23.14
N VAL A 317 2.43 4.44 23.03
CA VAL A 317 1.68 3.19 22.89
C VAL A 317 1.35 2.97 21.42
N GLY A 318 1.81 1.85 20.87
CA GLY A 318 1.51 1.41 19.51
C GLY A 318 0.27 0.51 19.47
N PHE A 319 -0.79 0.97 18.83
CA PHE A 319 -2.05 0.25 18.67
C PHE A 319 -2.14 -0.42 17.30
N ILE A 320 -1.94 -1.73 17.28
CA ILE A 320 -2.00 -2.57 16.08
C ILE A 320 -3.42 -3.09 15.92
N ALA A 321 -3.93 -2.99 14.69
CA ALA A 321 -5.20 -3.61 14.32
C ALA A 321 -5.20 -3.88 12.81
N PRO A 322 -5.98 -4.86 12.32
CA PRO A 322 -6.17 -5.05 10.90
C PRO A 322 -6.66 -3.77 10.21
N SER A 323 -6.43 -3.64 8.91
CA SER A 323 -6.83 -2.41 8.21
C SER A 323 -8.35 -2.28 8.09
N GLY A 324 -8.90 -1.08 8.33
CA GLY A 324 -10.37 -0.84 8.33
C GLY A 324 -11.09 -1.08 9.66
N THR A 325 -10.37 -1.46 10.73
CA THR A 325 -10.94 -1.73 12.07
C THR A 325 -11.07 -0.51 12.98
N GLY A 326 -10.81 0.69 12.47
CA GLY A 326 -10.98 1.95 13.20
C GLY A 326 -9.73 2.59 13.80
N LYS A 327 -8.51 2.21 13.36
CA LYS A 327 -7.24 2.86 13.79
C LYS A 327 -7.27 4.38 13.64
N THR A 328 -7.72 4.91 12.50
CA THR A 328 -7.85 6.35 12.27
C THR A 328 -8.85 7.00 13.24
N THR A 329 -9.94 6.31 13.57
CA THR A 329 -10.92 6.78 14.58
C THR A 329 -10.27 6.83 15.97
N LEU A 330 -9.55 5.77 16.36
CA LEU A 330 -8.83 5.72 17.64
C LEU A 330 -7.77 6.81 17.73
N ALA A 331 -6.95 6.96 16.69
CA ALA A 331 -5.91 7.97 16.63
C ALA A 331 -6.49 9.39 16.75
N ARG A 332 -7.64 9.64 16.09
CA ARG A 332 -8.36 10.91 16.20
C ARG A 332 -8.95 11.14 17.59
N THR A 333 -9.53 10.12 18.22
CA THR A 333 -10.11 10.25 19.57
C THR A 333 -9.02 10.48 20.61
N LEU A 334 -7.99 9.63 20.65
CA LEU A 334 -6.90 9.74 21.63
C LEU A 334 -5.99 10.95 21.36
N GLY A 335 -5.72 11.26 20.09
CA GLY A 335 -4.84 12.38 19.71
C GLY A 335 -5.39 13.76 20.05
N ARG A 336 -6.67 13.89 20.43
CA ARG A 336 -7.24 15.13 20.99
C ARG A 336 -6.89 15.35 22.46
N HIS A 337 -6.44 14.30 23.14
CA HIS A 337 -6.12 14.31 24.56
C HIS A 337 -4.62 14.11 24.82
N TYR A 338 -3.92 13.48 23.88
CA TYR A 338 -2.53 13.07 23.99
C TYR A 338 -1.76 13.33 22.69
N GLY A 339 -0.43 13.21 22.72
CA GLY A 339 0.42 13.49 21.57
C GLY A 339 0.13 12.54 20.40
N TYR A 340 -0.32 13.08 19.27
CA TYR A 340 -0.53 12.31 18.05
C TYR A 340 0.81 12.04 17.36
N VAL A 341 1.17 10.76 17.23
CA VAL A 341 2.40 10.33 16.55
C VAL A 341 2.10 9.93 15.11
N THR A 342 1.12 9.05 14.89
CA THR A 342 0.70 8.56 13.55
C THR A 342 -0.60 7.77 13.67
N ASP A 343 -1.35 7.60 12.57
CA ASP A 343 -2.55 6.74 12.52
C ASP A 343 -2.34 5.42 11.76
N GLU A 344 -1.19 5.24 11.11
CA GLU A 344 -0.98 4.14 10.15
C GLU A 344 0.40 3.49 10.21
N SER A 345 1.49 4.26 10.36
CA SER A 345 2.85 3.74 10.19
C SER A 345 3.73 4.18 11.35
N LEU A 346 3.77 3.36 12.40
CA LEU A 346 4.61 3.57 13.57
C LEU A 346 6.01 3.04 13.31
N ALA A 347 6.98 3.94 13.20
CA ALA A 347 8.37 3.58 12.98
C ALA A 347 9.19 3.68 14.27
N VAL A 348 9.91 2.60 14.57
CA VAL A 348 10.67 2.40 15.79
C VAL A 348 12.08 1.97 15.42
N THR A 349 13.09 2.68 15.92
CA THR A 349 14.48 2.28 15.81
C THR A 349 14.76 1.04 16.68
N PHE A 350 15.87 0.35 16.45
CA PHE A 350 16.21 -0.85 17.21
C PHE A 350 16.50 -0.61 18.70
N ASP A 351 16.74 0.64 19.11
CA ASP A 351 16.88 1.05 20.51
C ASP A 351 15.55 1.56 21.13
N GLY A 352 14.43 1.37 20.44
CA GLY A 352 13.09 1.75 20.92
C GLY A 352 12.74 3.23 20.75
N THR A 353 13.57 4.05 20.10
CA THR A 353 13.20 5.44 19.73
C THR A 353 12.06 5.39 18.72
N VAL A 354 11.04 6.23 18.89
CA VAL A 354 9.96 6.38 17.91
C VAL A 354 10.21 7.62 17.08
N LEU A 355 10.12 7.49 15.75
CA LEU A 355 10.16 8.64 14.85
C LEU A 355 8.74 9.22 14.72
N PRO A 356 8.54 10.53 14.98
CA PRO A 356 7.23 11.15 14.81
C PRO A 356 6.84 11.17 13.34
N TYR A 357 5.57 10.84 13.04
CA TYR A 357 5.03 10.95 11.70
C TYR A 357 3.54 11.34 11.69
N PRO A 358 3.22 12.54 12.21
CA PRO A 358 1.84 13.00 12.35
C PRO A 358 1.25 13.45 11.02
N LYS A 359 1.04 12.49 10.12
CA LYS A 359 0.50 12.73 8.79
C LYS A 359 -0.97 13.19 8.86
N PRO A 360 -1.49 13.83 7.80
CA PRO A 360 -2.90 14.17 7.70
C PRO A 360 -3.78 12.91 7.77
N LEU A 361 -4.93 13.02 8.44
CA LEU A 361 -5.86 11.90 8.59
C LEU A 361 -6.81 11.86 7.38
N SER A 362 -6.91 10.69 6.76
CA SER A 362 -7.83 10.47 5.64
C SER A 362 -9.25 10.23 6.15
N VAL A 363 -10.15 11.19 5.93
CA VAL A 363 -11.56 11.12 6.34
C VAL A 363 -12.44 10.87 5.11
N ILE A 364 -13.35 9.90 5.20
CA ILE A 364 -14.31 9.64 4.12
C ILE A 364 -15.38 10.73 4.14
N THR A 365 -15.32 11.68 3.21
CA THR A 365 -16.29 12.78 3.09
C THR A 365 -17.31 12.54 1.98
N ASP A 366 -16.95 11.80 0.92
CA ASP A 366 -17.86 11.38 -0.15
C ASP A 366 -17.88 9.85 -0.32
N ARG A 367 -19.02 9.22 0.01
CA ARG A 367 -19.20 7.77 -0.13
C ARG A 367 -19.40 7.31 -1.57
N VAL A 368 -19.76 8.22 -2.49
CA VAL A 368 -20.03 7.91 -3.90
C VAL A 368 -18.74 7.95 -4.73
N ALA A 369 -17.91 8.98 -4.53
CA ALA A 369 -16.62 9.10 -5.23
C ALA A 369 -15.50 8.21 -4.63
N ARG A 370 -15.72 7.62 -3.45
CA ARG A 370 -14.72 6.84 -2.67
C ARG A 370 -13.41 7.58 -2.34
N LEU A 371 -13.29 8.86 -2.69
CA LEU A 371 -12.14 9.69 -2.33
C LEU A 371 -12.23 10.08 -0.84
N LYS A 372 -11.10 9.90 -0.15
CA LYS A 372 -10.90 10.37 1.22
C LYS A 372 -10.25 11.75 1.18
N GLU A 373 -10.84 12.70 1.89
CA GLU A 373 -10.24 14.01 2.10
C GLU A 373 -9.11 13.92 3.13
N GLN A 374 -7.97 14.55 2.84
CA GLN A 374 -6.85 14.59 3.76
C GLN A 374 -7.02 15.78 4.70
N MET A 375 -7.39 15.50 5.94
CA MET A 375 -7.63 16.51 6.96
C MET A 375 -6.33 16.80 7.72
N PRO A 376 -5.90 18.08 7.81
CA PRO A 376 -4.73 18.44 8.61
C PRO A 376 -4.93 18.06 10.09
N ALA A 377 -3.87 17.59 10.76
CA ALA A 377 -3.95 17.17 12.16
C ALA A 377 -4.43 18.30 13.09
N HIS A 378 -3.97 19.53 12.85
CA HIS A 378 -4.37 20.71 13.63
C HIS A 378 -5.85 21.09 13.43
N ASP A 379 -6.41 20.90 12.23
CA ASP A 379 -7.83 21.17 11.96
C ASP A 379 -8.76 20.18 12.69
N LEU A 380 -8.25 18.99 13.02
CA LEU A 380 -8.97 17.98 13.80
C LEU A 380 -8.85 18.18 15.32
N GLY A 381 -8.07 19.17 15.77
CA GLY A 381 -7.79 19.44 17.18
C GLY A 381 -6.86 18.40 17.80
N LEU A 382 -6.00 17.74 17.01
CA LEU A 382 -5.00 16.83 17.55
C LEU A 382 -3.89 17.62 18.25
N LEU A 383 -3.23 17.00 19.22
CA LEU A 383 -2.11 17.58 19.96
C LEU A 383 -0.79 17.07 19.38
N PRO A 384 0.23 17.93 19.23
CA PRO A 384 1.55 17.50 18.82
C PRO A 384 2.18 16.59 19.88
N ALA A 385 2.93 15.58 19.43
CA ALA A 385 3.71 14.73 20.33
C ALA A 385 4.98 15.48 20.85
N PRO A 386 5.50 15.11 22.04
CA PRO A 386 6.79 15.61 22.52
C PRO A 386 7.96 15.24 21.59
N GLU A 387 9.09 15.94 21.71
CA GLU A 387 10.26 15.70 20.85
C GLU A 387 10.91 14.34 21.04
N ASN A 388 10.96 13.84 22.28
CA ASN A 388 11.66 12.60 22.62
C ASN A 388 10.65 11.48 22.83
N LEU A 389 10.53 10.60 21.84
CA LEU A 389 9.55 9.52 21.84
C LEU A 389 10.20 8.15 22.01
N ARG A 390 9.64 7.32 22.90
CA ARG A 390 10.08 5.94 23.13
C ARG A 390 8.89 4.99 23.11
N LEU A 391 9.05 3.85 22.43
CA LEU A 391 8.01 2.83 22.44
C LEU A 391 7.93 2.21 23.84
N ALA A 392 6.77 2.35 24.47
CA ALA A 392 6.54 1.87 25.83
C ALA A 392 5.63 0.65 25.89
N ARG A 393 4.77 0.45 24.88
CA ARG A 393 3.87 -0.70 24.81
C ARG A 393 3.36 -0.96 23.39
N VAL A 394 3.16 -2.24 23.06
CA VAL A 394 2.47 -2.69 21.84
C VAL A 394 1.15 -3.36 22.21
N VAL A 395 0.05 -2.86 21.64
CA VAL A 395 -1.32 -3.28 21.96
C VAL A 395 -2.03 -3.75 20.69
N LEU A 396 -2.49 -5.00 20.69
CA LEU A 396 -3.41 -5.55 19.71
C LEU A 396 -4.83 -5.14 20.08
N LEU A 397 -5.51 -4.42 19.18
CA LEU A 397 -6.88 -3.99 19.40
C LEU A 397 -7.88 -5.10 19.05
N ASP A 398 -8.81 -5.33 19.96
CA ASP A 398 -9.95 -6.24 19.79
C ASP A 398 -11.26 -5.48 20.06
N ARG A 399 -11.78 -4.79 19.04
CA ARG A 399 -13.03 -4.05 19.16
C ARG A 399 -14.21 -4.99 18.93
N ARG A 400 -15.08 -5.13 19.94
CA ARG A 400 -16.26 -6.00 19.87
C ARG A 400 -17.45 -5.37 20.59
N ASP A 401 -18.63 -5.43 19.99
CA ASP A 401 -19.85 -4.85 20.56
C ASP A 401 -20.26 -5.54 21.87
N ASP A 402 -19.89 -6.82 22.01
CA ASP A 402 -20.12 -7.66 23.19
C ASP A 402 -18.98 -7.62 24.22
N ALA A 403 -17.99 -6.72 24.06
CA ALA A 403 -16.92 -6.53 25.04
C ALA A 403 -17.49 -6.15 26.41
N PRO A 404 -16.75 -6.28 27.51
CA PRO A 404 -17.21 -5.74 28.79
C PRO A 404 -17.40 -4.21 28.73
N GLU A 405 -18.21 -3.66 29.63
CA GLU A 405 -18.42 -2.20 29.72
C GLU A 405 -17.14 -1.43 30.06
N GLN A 406 -16.20 -2.08 30.74
CA GLN A 406 -14.86 -1.57 30.98
C GLN A 406 -13.86 -2.30 30.09
N PRO A 407 -12.93 -1.59 29.42
CA PRO A 407 -11.91 -2.24 28.61
C PRO A 407 -11.07 -3.22 29.44
N THR A 408 -10.72 -4.36 28.84
CA THR A 408 -9.88 -5.37 29.48
C THR A 408 -8.56 -5.49 28.74
N LEU A 409 -7.47 -5.58 29.50
CA LEU A 409 -6.12 -5.77 28.99
C LEU A 409 -5.59 -7.14 29.40
N GLU A 410 -5.07 -7.92 28.46
CA GLU A 410 -4.47 -9.23 28.75
C GLU A 410 -3.11 -9.38 28.06
N PRO A 411 -2.11 -10.02 28.70
CA PRO A 411 -0.84 -10.29 28.04
C PRO A 411 -1.00 -11.38 26.98
N VAL A 412 -0.37 -11.19 25.82
CA VAL A 412 -0.36 -12.16 24.73
C VAL A 412 1.01 -12.83 24.69
N SER A 413 1.01 -14.16 24.57
CA SER A 413 2.24 -14.94 24.34
C SER A 413 2.99 -14.37 23.14
N LEU A 414 4.30 -14.11 23.31
CA LEU A 414 5.13 -13.54 22.25
C LEU A 414 5.00 -14.33 20.95
N LEU A 415 5.02 -15.66 21.00
CA LEU A 415 4.89 -16.49 19.80
C LEU A 415 3.57 -16.26 19.05
N LEU A 416 2.45 -16.16 19.77
CA LEU A 416 1.14 -15.96 19.17
C LEU A 416 0.99 -14.53 18.65
N GLY A 417 1.37 -13.54 19.46
CA GLY A 417 1.29 -12.14 19.06
C GLY A 417 2.23 -11.81 17.90
N MET A 418 3.42 -12.41 17.85
CA MET A 418 4.36 -12.25 16.73
C MET A 418 3.78 -12.71 15.40
N ALA A 419 2.91 -13.74 15.38
CA ALA A 419 2.25 -14.16 14.15
C ALA A 419 1.31 -13.07 13.61
N GLU A 420 0.58 -12.40 14.50
CA GLU A 420 -0.32 -11.28 14.14
C GLU A 420 0.47 -10.02 13.74
N ILE A 421 1.49 -9.66 14.53
CA ILE A 421 2.30 -8.47 14.30
C ILE A 421 3.16 -8.59 13.04
N ALA A 422 3.71 -9.77 12.75
CA ALA A 422 4.53 -9.99 11.55
C ALA A 422 3.75 -9.68 10.26
N GLU A 423 2.44 -9.97 10.23
CA GLU A 423 1.57 -9.59 9.10
C GLU A 423 1.31 -8.08 9.01
N GLN A 424 1.48 -7.37 10.13
CA GLN A 424 1.32 -5.92 10.25
C GLN A 424 2.69 -5.19 10.27
N THR A 425 3.76 -5.83 9.80
CA THR A 425 5.11 -5.25 9.78
C THR A 425 5.60 -5.08 8.35
N SER A 426 5.93 -3.85 7.96
CA SER A 426 6.48 -3.56 6.63
C SER A 426 7.93 -4.04 6.53
N TYR A 427 8.33 -4.59 5.37
CA TYR A 427 9.70 -5.01 5.09
C TYR A 427 10.36 -5.95 6.12
N LEU A 428 9.59 -6.76 6.85
CA LEU A 428 10.12 -7.71 7.83
C LEU A 428 11.29 -8.58 7.30
N PRO A 429 11.26 -9.12 6.06
CA PRO A 429 12.38 -9.91 5.52
C PRO A 429 13.70 -9.13 5.36
N ARG A 430 13.63 -7.79 5.30
CA ARG A 430 14.79 -6.90 5.17
C ARG A 430 15.36 -6.46 6.52
N LEU A 431 14.67 -6.72 7.64
CA LEU A 431 15.21 -6.42 8.96
C LEU A 431 16.44 -7.30 9.23
N PRO A 432 17.49 -6.76 9.90
CA PRO A 432 18.57 -7.59 10.42
C PRO A 432 17.98 -8.64 11.37
N ALA A 433 18.39 -9.90 11.26
CA ALA A 433 17.83 -11.00 12.06
C ALA A 433 16.29 -11.17 12.03
N GLN A 434 15.58 -10.47 11.13
CA GLN A 434 14.16 -10.61 10.80
C GLN A 434 13.25 -10.62 12.05
N LEU A 435 12.59 -11.74 12.32
CA LEU A 435 11.68 -11.91 13.46
C LEU A 435 12.36 -11.68 14.81
N HIS A 436 13.67 -11.89 14.94
CA HIS A 436 14.38 -11.69 16.21
C HIS A 436 14.47 -10.20 16.56
N THR A 437 14.76 -9.34 15.59
CA THR A 437 14.79 -7.89 15.83
C THR A 437 13.41 -7.35 16.15
N LEU A 438 12.38 -7.82 15.44
CA LEU A 438 10.99 -7.46 15.77
C LEU A 438 10.62 -7.91 17.20
N ALA A 439 10.92 -9.16 17.56
CA ALA A 439 10.67 -9.68 18.90
C ALA A 439 11.40 -8.89 19.99
N HIS A 440 12.68 -8.56 19.78
CA HIS A 440 13.48 -7.81 20.74
C HIS A 440 12.90 -6.42 21.03
N VAL A 441 12.55 -5.65 19.99
CA VAL A 441 11.93 -4.32 20.14
C VAL A 441 10.61 -4.41 20.91
N ILE A 442 9.82 -5.45 20.68
CA ILE A 442 8.54 -5.67 21.36
C ILE A 442 8.72 -6.08 22.81
N GLU A 443 9.66 -6.99 23.11
CA GLU A 443 9.96 -7.41 24.47
C GLU A 443 10.51 -6.24 25.31
N ASP A 444 11.38 -5.42 24.75
CA ASP A 444 11.90 -4.21 25.39
C ASP A 444 10.78 -3.18 25.67
N ALA A 445 9.74 -3.16 24.85
CA ALA A 445 8.51 -2.38 25.06
C ALA A 445 7.50 -3.08 25.99
N GLY A 446 7.92 -4.05 26.82
CA GLY A 446 7.06 -4.70 27.80
C GLY A 446 6.11 -5.76 27.21
N GLY A 447 6.44 -6.29 26.04
CA GLY A 447 5.72 -7.38 25.39
C GLY A 447 4.44 -6.96 24.67
N ILE A 448 3.64 -7.96 24.30
CA ILE A 448 2.41 -7.79 23.51
C ILE A 448 1.21 -7.89 24.43
N TRP A 449 0.28 -6.96 24.30
CA TRP A 449 -0.95 -6.93 25.07
C TRP A 449 -2.16 -6.89 24.14
N ARG A 450 -3.26 -7.54 24.51
CA ARG A 450 -4.54 -7.42 23.81
C ARG A 450 -5.49 -6.57 24.63
N LEU A 451 -6.10 -5.59 23.97
CA LEU A 451 -7.06 -4.67 24.56
C LEU A 451 -8.43 -4.88 23.92
N SER A 452 -9.36 -5.43 24.69
CA SER A 452 -10.75 -5.59 24.26
C SER A 452 -11.60 -4.41 24.73
N TYR A 453 -12.34 -3.78 23.82
CA TYR A 453 -13.13 -2.56 24.11
C TYR A 453 -14.33 -2.40 23.16
N ARG A 454 -15.28 -1.52 23.52
CA ARG A 454 -16.47 -1.20 22.69
C ARG A 454 -16.28 0.11 21.92
N GLU A 455 -15.87 1.16 22.63
CA GLU A 455 -15.76 2.52 22.12
C GLU A 455 -14.39 3.14 22.41
N CYS A 456 -13.87 3.93 21.48
CA CYS A 456 -12.51 4.48 21.56
C CYS A 456 -12.36 5.45 22.73
N GLU A 457 -13.43 6.13 23.12
CA GLU A 457 -13.50 7.08 24.23
C GLU A 457 -13.16 6.43 25.57
N GLN A 458 -13.42 5.12 25.71
CA GLN A 458 -13.08 4.35 26.92
C GLN A 458 -11.57 4.24 27.13
N LEU A 459 -10.78 4.41 26.07
CA LEU A 459 -9.33 4.24 26.10
C LEU A 459 -8.60 5.52 26.52
N VAL A 460 -9.26 6.68 26.45
CA VAL A 460 -8.69 7.97 26.83
C VAL A 460 -8.10 7.93 28.26
N PRO A 461 -8.84 7.59 29.32
CA PRO A 461 -8.28 7.57 30.67
C PRO A 461 -7.24 6.46 30.90
N LEU A 462 -7.14 5.47 30.01
CA LEU A 462 -6.26 4.30 30.19
C LEU A 462 -4.86 4.50 29.63
N LEU A 463 -4.65 5.50 28.76
CA LEU A 463 -3.36 5.66 28.07
C LEU A 463 -2.16 5.81 29.03
N PRO A 464 -2.21 6.61 30.11
CA PRO A 464 -1.08 6.72 31.04
C PRO A 464 -0.72 5.40 31.73
N ALA A 465 -1.73 4.59 32.06
CA ALA A 465 -1.53 3.27 32.66
C ALA A 465 -0.94 2.28 31.64
N LEU A 466 -1.39 2.33 30.38
CA LEU A 466 -0.81 1.55 29.28
C LEU A 466 0.66 1.91 29.05
N ALA A 467 0.99 3.20 29.05
CA ALA A 467 2.33 3.70 28.81
C ALA A 467 3.31 3.39 29.95
N SER A 468 2.86 3.51 31.20
CA SER A 468 3.71 3.33 32.39
C SER A 468 4.07 1.87 32.72
N GLY A 469 3.63 0.90 31.91
CA GLY A 469 3.91 -0.49 32.18
C GLY A 469 2.99 -1.12 33.23
N GLN A 470 2.03 -0.37 33.80
CA GLN A 470 1.14 -0.87 34.84
C GLN A 470 0.24 -2.00 34.29
N ASP A 471 0.10 -3.05 35.11
CA ASP A 471 -0.85 -4.11 34.86
C ASP A 471 -2.24 -3.51 35.11
N LEU A 472 -3.00 -3.28 34.03
CA LEU A 472 -4.42 -2.98 34.15
C LEU A 472 -5.07 -4.28 34.61
N GLY A 473 -5.08 -4.51 35.92
CA GLY A 473 -5.79 -5.64 36.52
C GLY A 473 -7.25 -5.65 36.05
N ALA A 474 -7.95 -6.76 36.26
CA ALA A 474 -9.32 -6.97 35.77
C ALA A 474 -10.37 -5.91 36.21
N HIS A 475 -9.99 -4.91 37.02
CA HIS A 475 -10.82 -3.78 37.44
C HIS A 475 -9.96 -2.51 37.65
N PRO A 476 -10.12 -1.44 36.85
CA PRO A 476 -9.60 -0.13 37.21
C PRO A 476 -10.40 0.45 38.38
N GLU A 477 -9.76 0.67 39.53
CA GLU A 477 -10.30 1.58 40.54
C GLU A 477 -10.23 3.00 39.96
N VAL A 478 -11.39 3.54 39.62
CA VAL A 478 -11.56 4.96 39.34
C VAL A 478 -11.24 5.71 40.63
N VAL A 479 -10.11 6.41 40.66
CA VAL A 479 -9.81 7.34 41.76
C VAL A 479 -10.77 8.52 41.63
N GLU A 480 -11.89 8.45 42.36
CA GLU A 480 -12.75 9.61 42.56
C GLU A 480 -11.96 10.69 43.30
N GLY A 481 -11.84 11.86 42.67
CA GLY A 481 -11.21 13.04 43.25
C GLY A 481 -11.90 13.44 44.55
N GLY A 482 -11.21 13.24 45.67
CA GLY A 482 -11.61 13.74 46.97
C GLY A 482 -11.57 15.27 46.99
N ALA A 483 -12.74 15.88 46.99
CA ALA A 483 -12.90 17.24 47.49
C ALA A 483 -12.69 17.25 49.01
N ALA A 484 -11.73 18.04 49.47
CA ALA A 484 -11.69 18.60 50.82
C ALA A 484 -11.05 20.00 50.76
#